data_AF-A0AAX1U8H1-F1
#
_entry.id   AF-A0AAX1U8H1-F1
#
_cell.length_a   1.000
_cell.length_b   1.000
_cell.length_c   1.000
_cell.angle_alpha   90.00
_cell.angle_beta   90.00
_cell.angle_gamma   90.00
#
_symmetry.space_group_name_H-M   'P 1'
#
loop_
_entity.id
_entity.type
_entity.pdbx_description
1 polymer ?
#
loop_
_entity_poly.entity_id
_entity_poly.type
_entity_poly.pdbx_seq_one_letter_code
_entity_poly.pdbx_strand_id
1 'polypeptide(L)'
;MLEHYIELFLPEIVSILEIMGIIVISVGCLKAFYHYMKAYLTNKNYPLRIELANALALGLEFKMGAEILKTVLVRSMNEIFILGAIILLRALLSLMIHFEIKAENSHASGEHSANDY
;
A
#
# COMPACT_ATOMS: atom_id res chain seq x y z
N MET A 1 11.03 35.21 1.86
CA MET A 1 9.69 35.24 2.49
C MET A 1 8.92 33.95 2.19
N LEU A 2 8.56 33.64 0.93
CA LEU A 2 7.77 32.44 0.59
C LEU A 2 8.44 31.11 0.97
N GLU A 3 9.74 30.95 0.70
CA GLU A 3 10.48 29.72 1.05
C GLU A 3 10.45 29.42 2.56
N HIS A 4 10.55 30.44 3.41
CA HIS A 4 10.50 30.30 4.86
C HIS A 4 9.13 29.82 5.34
N TYR A 5 8.04 30.26 4.70
CA TYR A 5 6.70 29.75 5.00
C TYR A 5 6.55 28.29 4.56
N ILE A 6 7.10 27.91 3.41
CA ILE A 6 7.06 26.51 2.93
C ILE A 6 7.82 25.59 3.89
N GLU A 7 9.03 25.98 4.31
CA GLU A 7 9.84 25.22 5.26
C GLU A 7 9.17 25.07 6.64
N LEU A 8 8.33 26.01 7.05
CA LEU A 8 7.60 25.96 8.31
C LEU A 8 6.34 25.07 8.25
N PHE A 9 5.54 25.21 7.20
CA PHE A 9 4.22 24.56 7.13
C PHE A 9 4.24 23.18 6.47
N LEU A 10 5.12 22.96 5.51
CA LEU A 10 5.11 21.75 4.72
C LEU A 10 5.45 20.47 5.54
N PRO A 11 6.38 20.49 6.52
CA PRO A 11 6.64 19.32 7.37
C PRO A 11 5.39 18.86 8.15
N GLU A 12 4.59 19.82 8.64
CA GLU A 12 3.33 19.53 9.34
C GLU A 12 2.31 18.89 8.39
N ILE A 13 2.17 19.43 7.17
CA ILE A 13 1.28 18.86 6.15
C ILE A 13 1.70 17.44 5.78
N VAL A 14 3.00 17.20 5.57
CA VAL A 14 3.56 15.87 5.29
C VAL A 14 3.22 14.90 6.41
N SER A 15 3.43 15.30 7.67
CA SER A 15 3.13 14.47 8.83
C SER A 15 1.64 14.12 8.94
N ILE A 16 0.76 15.09 8.66
CA ILE A 16 -0.69 14.86 8.63
C ILE A 16 -1.06 13.84 7.55
N LEU A 17 -0.52 13.96 6.34
CA LEU A 17 -0.78 12.99 5.25
C LEU A 17 -0.28 11.59 5.60
N GLU A 18 0.89 11.47 6.22
CA GLU A 18 1.42 10.18 6.68
C GLU A 18 0.51 9.54 7.73
N ILE A 19 0.04 10.33 8.71
CA ILE A 19 -0.90 9.88 9.75
C ILE A 19 -2.22 9.43 9.13
N MET A 20 -2.77 10.20 8.18
CA MET A 20 -3.99 9.81 7.46
C MET A 20 -3.82 8.47 6.75
N GLY A 21 -2.71 8.28 6.02
CA GLY A 21 -2.41 7.01 5.36
C GLY A 21 -2.29 5.84 6.34
N ILE A 22 -1.64 6.05 7.49
CA ILE A 22 -1.55 5.04 8.56
C ILE A 22 -2.93 4.68 9.11
N ILE A 23 -3.78 5.67 9.38
CA ILE A 23 -5.14 5.45 9.92
C ILE A 23 -5.98 4.67 8.93
N VAL A 24 -6.00 5.08 7.65
CA VAL A 24 -6.79 4.41 6.60
C VAL A 24 -6.40 2.94 6.47
N ILE A 25 -5.10 2.66 6.39
CA ILE A 25 -4.59 1.27 6.31
C ILE A 25 -4.97 0.49 7.56
N SER A 26 -4.74 1.08 8.75
CA SER A 26 -4.97 0.39 10.02
C SER A 26 -6.45 0.03 10.19
N VAL A 27 -7.36 0.98 9.97
CA VAL A 27 -8.80 0.77 10.08
C VAL A 27 -9.29 -0.23 9.03
N GLY A 28 -8.83 -0.12 7.78
CA GLY A 28 -9.19 -1.05 6.72
C GLY A 28 -8.74 -2.48 7.02
N CYS A 29 -7.51 -2.67 7.48
CA CYS A 29 -6.98 -3.97 7.89
C CYS A 29 -7.74 -4.54 9.09
N LEU A 30 -8.01 -3.73 10.13
CA LEU A 30 -8.79 -4.15 11.31
C LEU A 30 -10.20 -4.60 10.92
N LYS A 31 -10.89 -3.82 10.07
CA LYS A 31 -12.24 -4.13 9.60
C LYS A 31 -12.26 -5.40 8.74
N ALA A 32 -11.33 -5.52 7.80
CA ALA A 32 -11.18 -6.73 7.01
C ALA A 32 -10.90 -7.94 7.91
N PHE A 33 -9.96 -7.85 8.85
CA PHE A 33 -9.66 -8.95 9.78
C PHE A 33 -10.87 -9.35 10.64
N TYR A 34 -11.63 -8.38 11.14
CA TYR A 34 -12.87 -8.63 11.87
C TYR A 34 -13.90 -9.38 11.01
N HIS A 35 -14.11 -8.93 9.78
CA HIS A 35 -15.02 -9.61 8.85
C HIS A 35 -14.54 -11.00 8.44
N TYR A 36 -13.23 -11.22 8.33
CA TYR A 36 -12.64 -12.54 8.08
C TYR A 36 -12.97 -13.52 9.21
N MET A 37 -12.73 -13.12 10.45
CA MET A 37 -13.03 -13.94 11.63
C MET A 37 -14.52 -14.27 11.73
N LYS A 38 -15.38 -13.28 11.44
CA LYS A 38 -16.84 -13.48 11.45
C LYS A 38 -17.33 -14.38 10.32
N ALA A 39 -16.76 -14.24 9.12
CA ALA A 39 -17.08 -15.07 7.95
C ALA A 39 -16.68 -16.53 8.19
N TYR A 40 -15.53 -16.76 8.81
CA TYR A 40 -15.09 -18.09 9.24
C TYR A 40 -16.11 -18.77 10.16
N LEU A 41 -16.74 -18.02 11.07
CA LEU A 41 -17.76 -18.53 11.99
C LEU A 41 -19.16 -18.68 11.36
N THR A 42 -19.49 -17.88 10.33
CA THR A 42 -20.88 -17.73 9.83
C THR A 42 -21.07 -18.24 8.39
N ASN A 43 -20.05 -18.80 7.74
CA ASN A 43 -20.08 -19.35 6.37
C ASN A 43 -20.66 -18.39 5.31
N LYS A 44 -20.49 -17.08 5.50
CA LYS A 44 -21.04 -16.04 4.62
C LYS A 44 -19.94 -15.45 3.75
N ASN A 45 -20.16 -15.42 2.43
CA ASN A 45 -19.25 -14.77 1.48
C ASN A 45 -19.22 -13.25 1.73
N TYR A 46 -18.06 -12.75 2.15
CA TYR A 46 -17.79 -11.33 2.33
C TYR A 46 -16.67 -10.91 1.37
N PRO A 47 -16.78 -9.79 0.63
CA PRO A 47 -15.79 -9.36 -0.36
C PRO A 47 -14.52 -8.76 0.30
N LEU A 48 -13.91 -9.52 1.20
CA LEU A 48 -12.78 -9.13 2.05
C LEU A 48 -11.60 -8.55 1.27
N ARG A 49 -11.30 -9.19 0.14
CA ARG A 49 -10.14 -8.90 -0.70
C ARG A 49 -10.27 -7.52 -1.36
N ILE A 50 -11.48 -7.13 -1.74
CA ILE A 50 -11.75 -5.82 -2.36
C ILE A 50 -11.66 -4.72 -1.30
N GLU A 51 -12.23 -4.93 -0.12
CA GLU A 51 -12.17 -3.94 0.96
C GLU A 51 -10.73 -3.69 1.43
N LEU A 52 -9.95 -4.75 1.61
CA LEU A 52 -8.53 -4.64 1.97
C LEU A 52 -7.73 -3.92 0.87
N ALA A 53 -7.93 -4.29 -0.40
CA ALA A 53 -7.24 -3.67 -1.53
C ALA A 53 -7.53 -2.17 -1.62
N ASN A 54 -8.78 -1.76 -1.43
CA ASN A 54 -9.18 -0.35 -1.46
C ASN A 54 -8.55 0.45 -0.30
N ALA A 55 -8.53 -0.10 0.92
CA ALA A 55 -7.93 0.58 2.06
C ALA A 55 -6.40 0.71 1.90
N LEU A 56 -5.74 -0.34 1.40
CA LEU A 56 -4.30 -0.30 1.11
C LEU A 56 -3.99 0.70 -0.01
N ALA A 57 -4.75 0.70 -1.10
CA ALA A 57 -4.55 1.65 -2.20
C ALA A 57 -4.70 3.10 -1.74
N LEU A 58 -5.80 3.43 -1.05
CA LEU A 58 -6.05 4.78 -0.55
C LEU A 58 -4.98 5.23 0.44
N GLY A 59 -4.56 4.35 1.36
CA GLY A 59 -3.49 4.68 2.29
C GLY A 59 -2.13 4.89 1.64
N LEU A 60 -1.84 4.14 0.56
CA LEU A 60 -0.65 4.33 -0.26
C LEU A 60 -0.69 5.65 -1.02
N GLU A 61 -1.84 6.08 -1.54
CA GLU A 61 -1.99 7.39 -2.20
C GLU A 61 -1.66 8.53 -1.24
N PHE A 62 -2.14 8.49 0.02
CA PHE A 62 -1.77 9.48 1.04
C PHE A 62 -0.28 9.48 1.34
N LYS A 63 0.36 8.30 1.43
CA LYS A 63 1.80 8.20 1.67
C LYS A 63 2.64 8.66 0.49
N MET A 64 2.23 8.36 -0.74
CA MET A 64 2.87 8.87 -1.94
C MET A 64 2.74 10.40 -2.02
N GLY A 65 1.57 10.96 -1.70
CA GLY A 65 1.38 12.40 -1.60
C GLY A 65 2.34 13.05 -0.60
N ALA A 66 2.51 12.44 0.58
CA ALA A 66 3.46 12.90 1.58
C ALA A 66 4.92 12.84 1.09
N GLU A 67 5.32 11.74 0.42
CA GLU A 67 6.65 11.58 -0.18
C GLU A 67 6.91 12.63 -1.29
N ILE A 68 5.92 12.92 -2.14
CA ILE A 68 5.99 13.98 -3.16
C ILE A 68 6.18 15.35 -2.50
N LEU A 69 5.38 15.70 -1.50
CA LEU A 69 5.51 16.98 -0.80
C LEU A 69 6.88 17.10 -0.09
N LYS A 70 7.39 16.00 0.48
CA LYS A 70 8.72 15.98 1.10
C LYS A 70 9.81 16.39 0.11
N THR A 71 9.69 15.99 -1.16
CA THR A 71 10.68 16.36 -2.22
C THR A 71 10.74 17.85 -2.51
N VAL A 72 9.67 18.61 -2.21
CA VAL A 72 9.64 20.07 -2.37
C VAL A 72 10.58 20.78 -1.37
N LEU A 73 10.84 20.18 -0.21
CA LEU A 73 11.78 20.71 0.80
C LEU A 73 13.21 20.21 0.62
N VAL A 74 13.40 19.12 -0.12
CA VAL A 74 14.74 18.53 -0.23
C VAL A 74 15.63 19.42 -1.08
N ARG A 75 16.61 20.03 -0.43
CA ARG A 75 17.62 20.87 -1.09
C ARG A 75 18.92 20.10 -1.41
N SER A 76 19.04 18.83 -0.98
CA SER A 76 20.22 17.98 -1.17
C SER A 76 19.93 16.75 -2.03
N MET A 77 20.68 16.56 -3.11
CA MET A 77 20.51 15.43 -4.03
C MET A 77 20.60 14.05 -3.33
N ASN A 78 21.38 13.94 -2.24
CA ASN A 78 21.59 12.68 -1.54
C ASN A 78 20.32 12.16 -0.84
N GLU A 79 19.49 13.06 -0.29
CA GLU A 79 18.23 12.71 0.36
C GLU A 79 17.17 12.25 -0.67
N ILE A 80 17.14 12.87 -1.86
CA ILE A 80 16.29 12.43 -2.97
C ILE A 80 16.66 11.01 -3.41
N PHE A 81 17.96 10.69 -3.50
CA PHE A 81 18.42 9.34 -3.86
C PHE A 81 17.96 8.28 -2.84
N ILE A 82 18.09 8.54 -1.55
CA ILE A 82 17.67 7.60 -0.50
C ILE A 82 16.15 7.40 -0.55
N LEU A 83 15.38 8.48 -0.67
CA LEU A 83 13.92 8.39 -0.73
C LEU A 83 13.46 7.64 -1.98
N GLY A 84 14.06 7.93 -3.13
CA GLY A 84 13.82 7.23 -4.39
C GLY A 84 14.15 5.73 -4.31
N ALA A 85 15.25 5.37 -3.64
CA ALA A 85 15.63 3.98 -3.42
C ALA A 85 14.61 3.22 -2.56
N ILE A 86 14.06 3.85 -1.51
CA ILE A 86 13.01 3.26 -0.66
C ILE A 86 11.72 3.02 -1.46
N ILE A 87 11.30 3.98 -2.27
CA ILE A 87 10.10 3.87 -3.10
C ILE A 87 10.27 2.76 -4.15
N LEU A 88 11.44 2.71 -4.81
CA LEU A 88 11.76 1.69 -5.80
C LEU A 88 11.80 0.29 -5.18
N LEU A 89 12.40 0.15 -4.00
CA LEU A 89 12.40 -1.11 -3.26
C LEU A 89 10.97 -1.56 -2.91
N ARG A 90 10.12 -0.64 -2.45
CA ARG A 90 8.70 -0.93 -2.14
C ARG A 90 7.95 -1.41 -3.39
N ALA A 91 8.18 -0.79 -4.55
CA ALA A 91 7.57 -1.19 -5.81
C ALA A 91 8.03 -2.60 -6.24
N LEU A 92 9.33 -2.88 -6.16
CA LEU A 92 9.89 -4.19 -6.53
C LEU A 92 9.34 -5.32 -5.65
N LEU A 93 9.31 -5.14 -4.33
CA LEU A 93 8.78 -6.12 -3.39
C LEU A 93 7.28 -6.40 -3.64
N SER A 94 6.49 -5.33 -3.85
CA SER A 94 5.06 -5.46 -4.15
C SER A 94 4.82 -6.22 -5.46
N LEU A 95 5.59 -5.92 -6.50
CA LEU A 95 5.50 -6.63 -7.79
C LEU A 95 5.91 -8.10 -7.66
N MET A 96 6.97 -8.41 -6.92
CA MET A 96 7.43 -9.80 -6.72
C MET A 96 6.31 -10.67 -6.12
N ILE A 97 5.65 -10.17 -5.06
CA ILE A 97 4.53 -10.86 -4.42
C ILE A 97 3.37 -11.05 -5.40
N HIS A 98 3.06 -10.04 -6.22
CA HIS A 98 1.99 -10.15 -7.23
C HIS A 98 2.30 -11.18 -8.31
N PHE A 99 3.56 -11.31 -8.73
CA PHE A 99 3.99 -12.34 -9.69
C PHE A 99 3.92 -13.74 -9.10
N GLU A 100 4.34 -13.92 -7.85
CA GLU A 100 4.31 -15.21 -7.15
C GLU A 100 2.88 -15.73 -7.01
N ILE A 101 1.95 -14.86 -6.57
CA ILE A 101 0.52 -15.19 -6.49
C ILE A 101 -0.05 -15.54 -7.88
N LYS A 102 0.35 -14.85 -8.94
CA LYS A 102 -0.12 -15.16 -10.30
C LYS A 102 0.40 -16.53 -10.78
N ALA A 103 1.65 -16.86 -10.47
CA ALA A 103 2.27 -18.12 -10.85
C ALA A 103 1.60 -19.33 -10.16
N GLU A 104 1.29 -19.21 -8.86
CA GLU A 104 0.63 -20.28 -8.10
C GLU A 104 -0.77 -20.61 -8.66
N ASN A 105 -1.54 -19.58 -9.04
CA ASN A 105 -2.87 -19.76 -9.65
C ASN A 105 -2.81 -20.42 -11.05
N SER A 106 -1.71 -20.25 -11.78
CA SER A 106 -1.50 -20.89 -13.10
C SER A 106 -1.06 -22.35 -12.99
N HIS A 107 -0.41 -22.75 -11.90
CA HIS A 107 -0.04 -24.16 -11.68
C HIS A 107 -1.22 -25.01 -11.20
N ALA A 108 -2.14 -24.46 -10.39
CA ALA A 108 -3.34 -25.16 -9.95
C ALA A 108 -4.33 -25.54 -11.08
N SER A 109 -4.23 -24.88 -12.24
CA SER A 109 -5.08 -25.15 -13.42
C SER A 109 -4.47 -26.16 -14.40
N GLY A 110 -3.19 -26.52 -14.26
CA GLY A 110 -2.51 -27.51 -15.12
C GLY A 110 -2.73 -28.96 -14.70
N GLU A 111 -2.96 -29.24 -13.41
CA GLU A 111 -3.16 -30.61 -12.90
C GLU A 111 -4.55 -31.18 -13.20
N HIS A 112 -5.59 -30.35 -13.40
CA HIS A 112 -6.94 -30.84 -13.70
C HIS A 112 -7.12 -31.29 -15.15
N SER A 113 -6.21 -30.93 -16.07
CA SER A 113 -6.30 -31.31 -17.48
C SER A 113 -5.46 -32.54 -17.85
N ALA A 114 -4.56 -32.99 -16.96
CA ALA A 114 -3.71 -34.16 -17.20
C ALA A 114 -4.28 -35.46 -16.63
N ASN A 115 -5.33 -35.39 -15.80
CA ASN A 115 -5.99 -36.55 -15.19
C ASN A 115 -7.33 -36.90 -15.87
N ASP A 116 -7.59 -36.32 -17.03
CA ASP A 116 -8.82 -36.47 -17.83
C ASP A 116 -8.55 -37.21 -19.18
N TYR A 117 -7.50 -38.06 -19.21
CA TYR A 117 -7.18 -38.96 -20.32
C TYR A 117 -6.99 -40.40 -19.84
#